data_AF-A0A535H8E6-F1
#
_entry.id   AF-A0A535H8E6-F1
#
_cell.length_a   1.000
_cell.length_b   1.000
_cell.length_c   1.000
_cell.angle_alpha   90.00
_cell.angle_beta   90.00
_cell.angle_gamma   90.00
#
_symmetry.space_group_name_H-M   'P 1'
#
loop_
_entity.id
_entity.type
_entity.pdbx_description
1 polymer ?
#
loop_
_entity_poly.entity_id
_entity_poly.type
_entity_poly.pdbx_seq_one_letter_code
_entity_poly.pdbx_strand_id
1 'polypeptide(L)'
;MKVVRTIAQPMLAAVFIAGGMDVLKNPEPRAKLAKPVVDWVASTVSMAPRDPVAAVKLNAMVQLGAGGMLAAGILPRLAALALATSVVPTTVAGHRFWEIEDPVQRARQRTQFLKNTAILGGLLLAALD
;
A
#
# COMPACT_ATOMS: atom_id res chain seq x y z
N MET A 1 -14.95 -18.04 14.04
CA MET A 1 -13.80 -17.45 13.32
C MET A 1 -14.08 -17.16 11.83
N LYS A 2 -14.68 -18.07 11.05
CA LYS A 2 -15.04 -17.81 9.63
C LYS A 2 -15.83 -16.51 9.38
N VAL A 3 -16.87 -16.23 10.19
CA VAL A 3 -17.73 -15.04 9.99
C VAL A 3 -16.95 -13.73 10.13
N VAL A 4 -16.07 -13.62 11.13
CA VAL A 4 -15.22 -12.44 11.33
C VAL A 4 -14.31 -12.25 10.11
N ARG A 5 -13.73 -13.34 9.59
CA ARG A 5 -12.86 -13.30 8.42
C ARG A 5 -13.59 -12.82 7.16
N THR A 6 -14.80 -13.33 6.91
CA THR A 6 -15.63 -12.96 5.75
C THR A 6 -15.98 -11.47 5.72
N ILE A 7 -16.01 -10.80 6.87
CA ILE A 7 -16.31 -9.37 6.95
C ILE A 7 -15.00 -8.55 7.00
N ALA A 8 -14.04 -8.97 7.82
CA ALA A 8 -12.79 -8.23 8.03
C ALA A 8 -11.91 -8.19 6.77
N GLN A 9 -11.85 -9.28 5.99
CA GLN A 9 -10.99 -9.34 4.80
C GLN A 9 -11.45 -8.37 3.70
N PRO A 10 -12.74 -8.29 3.32
CA PRO A 10 -13.22 -7.24 2.42
C PRO A 10 -13.01 -5.82 2.95
N MET A 11 -13.21 -5.60 4.26
CA MET A 11 -12.97 -4.27 4.86
C MET A 11 -11.50 -3.85 4.75
N LEU A 12 -10.57 -4.78 5.04
CA LEU A 12 -9.15 -4.53 4.92
C LEU A 12 -8.72 -4.38 3.46
N ALA A 13 -9.30 -5.15 2.54
CA ALA A 13 -9.05 -5.05 1.11
C ALA A 13 -9.55 -3.74 0.48
N ALA A 14 -10.63 -3.16 1.01
CA ALA A 14 -11.29 -2.00 0.42
C ALA A 14 -10.36 -0.80 0.20
N VAL A 15 -9.46 -0.52 1.16
CA VAL A 15 -8.49 0.58 1.03
C VAL A 15 -7.51 0.38 -0.12
N PHE A 16 -7.11 -0.86 -0.38
CA PHE A 16 -6.19 -1.21 -1.47
C PHE A 16 -6.90 -1.21 -2.82
N ILE A 17 -8.13 -1.71 -2.88
CA ILE A 17 -8.92 -1.71 -4.11
C ILE A 17 -9.23 -0.28 -4.53
N ALA A 18 -9.77 0.55 -3.63
CA ALA A 18 -10.04 1.95 -3.90
C ALA A 18 -8.76 2.71 -4.26
N GLY A 19 -7.73 2.57 -3.42
CA GLY A 19 -6.45 3.23 -3.62
C GLY A 19 -5.75 2.85 -4.92
N GLY A 20 -5.85 1.59 -5.35
CA GLY A 20 -5.30 1.08 -6.60
C GLY A 20 -6.06 1.58 -7.83
N MET A 21 -7.40 1.58 -7.80
CA MET A 21 -8.21 2.14 -8.89
C MET A 21 -7.88 3.62 -9.14
N ASP A 22 -7.72 4.40 -8.08
CA ASP A 22 -7.41 5.82 -8.19
C ASP A 22 -6.04 6.07 -8.85
N VAL A 23 -5.04 5.23 -8.57
CA VAL A 23 -3.71 5.32 -9.23
C VAL A 23 -3.78 4.96 -10.69
N LEU A 24 -4.52 3.92 -11.04
CA LEU A 24 -4.62 3.52 -12.44
C LEU A 24 -5.30 4.61 -13.29
N LYS A 25 -6.25 5.36 -12.70
CA LYS A 25 -6.92 6.49 -13.34
C LYS A 25 -6.03 7.73 -13.42
N ASN A 26 -5.24 8.03 -12.39
CA ASN A 26 -4.42 9.23 -12.30
C ASN A 26 -3.09 8.95 -11.58
N PRO A 27 -2.10 8.36 -12.27
CA PRO A 27 -0.85 7.91 -11.66
C PRO A 27 0.14 9.05 -11.36
N GLU A 28 0.09 10.17 -12.08
CA GLU A 28 1.11 11.21 -12.08
C GLU A 28 1.37 11.83 -10.71
N PRO A 29 0.34 12.17 -9.88
CA PRO A 29 0.58 12.72 -8.55
C PRO A 29 1.33 11.74 -7.65
N ARG A 30 0.99 10.45 -7.71
CA ARG A 30 1.67 9.41 -6.90
C ARG A 30 3.06 9.13 -7.43
N ALA A 31 3.27 9.16 -8.75
CA ALA A 31 4.57 8.97 -9.38
C ALA A 31 5.58 10.04 -8.95
N LYS A 32 5.15 11.31 -8.84
CA LYS A 32 6.00 12.42 -8.36
C LYS A 32 6.48 12.19 -6.92
N LEU A 33 5.58 11.77 -6.03
CA LEU A 33 5.90 11.47 -4.63
C LEU A 33 6.75 10.19 -4.49
N ALA A 34 6.51 9.21 -5.36
CA ALA A 34 7.18 7.92 -5.32
C ALA A 34 8.60 7.95 -5.85
N LYS A 35 8.99 8.94 -6.67
CA LYS A 35 10.30 8.98 -7.35
C LYS A 35 11.49 8.64 -6.45
N PRO A 36 11.68 9.27 -5.25
CA PRO A 36 12.83 8.94 -4.39
C PRO A 36 12.82 7.49 -3.91
N VAL A 37 11.64 6.95 -3.63
CA VAL A 37 11.49 5.55 -3.19
C VAL A 37 11.69 4.59 -4.36
N VAL A 38 11.20 4.92 -5.55
CA VAL A 38 11.41 4.13 -6.77
C VAL A 38 12.90 4.06 -7.12
N ASP A 39 13.60 5.19 -7.08
CA ASP A 39 15.04 5.26 -7.34
C ASP A 39 15.81 4.40 -6.30
N TRP A 40 15.44 4.47 -5.02
CA TRP A 40 16.00 3.63 -3.97
C TRP A 40 15.74 2.13 -4.19
N VAL A 41 14.49 1.74 -4.49
CA VAL A 41 14.13 0.34 -4.78
C VAL A 41 14.87 -0.17 -6.02
N ALA A 42 14.93 0.61 -7.10
CA ALA A 42 15.60 0.23 -8.34
C ALA A 42 17.13 0.09 -8.18
N SER A 43 17.72 0.75 -7.18
CA SER A 43 19.13 0.56 -6.85
C SER A 43 19.41 -0.77 -6.12
N THR A 44 18.42 -1.30 -5.41
CA THR A 44 18.54 -2.55 -4.63
C THR A 44 18.04 -3.75 -5.41
N VAL A 45 16.98 -3.58 -6.21
CA VAL A 45 16.30 -4.62 -6.96
C VAL A 45 16.44 -4.33 -8.45
N SER A 46 17.32 -5.05 -9.12
CA SER A 46 17.63 -4.86 -10.54
C SER A 46 16.42 -5.03 -11.47
N MET A 47 15.43 -5.81 -11.05
CA MET A 47 14.19 -6.07 -11.80
C MET A 47 13.09 -5.02 -11.55
N ALA A 48 13.28 -4.08 -10.61
CA ALA A 48 12.26 -3.09 -10.32
C ALA A 48 12.15 -2.03 -11.42
N PRO A 49 10.93 -1.51 -11.72
CA PRO A 49 10.77 -0.44 -12.68
C PRO A 49 11.53 0.82 -12.25
N ARG A 50 12.27 1.42 -13.19
CA ARG A 50 12.96 2.71 -12.98
C ARG A 50 12.08 3.91 -13.27
N ASP A 51 11.03 3.72 -14.06
CA ASP A 51 10.04 4.76 -14.31
C ASP A 51 9.05 4.84 -13.13
N PRO A 52 8.91 6.00 -12.45
CA PRO A 52 7.98 6.15 -11.34
C PRO A 52 6.52 5.90 -11.72
N VAL A 53 6.10 6.21 -12.96
CA VAL A 53 4.71 5.96 -13.40
C VAL A 53 4.47 4.46 -13.54
N ALA A 54 5.37 3.73 -14.20
CA ALA A 54 5.32 2.28 -14.28
C ALA A 54 5.34 1.63 -12.88
N ALA A 55 6.18 2.12 -11.96
CA ALA A 55 6.28 1.60 -10.60
C ALA A 55 4.97 1.77 -9.81
N VAL A 56 4.35 2.95 -9.85
CA VAL A 56 3.08 3.16 -9.12
C VAL A 56 1.92 2.39 -9.75
N LYS A 57 1.88 2.25 -11.09
CA LYS A 57 0.89 1.41 -11.78
C LYS A 57 1.06 -0.07 -11.42
N LEU A 58 2.29 -0.56 -11.39
CA LEU A 58 2.59 -1.93 -10.96
C LEU A 58 2.11 -2.18 -9.53
N ASN A 59 2.45 -1.27 -8.61
CA ASN A 59 1.97 -1.36 -7.23
C ASN A 59 0.44 -1.32 -7.15
N ALA A 60 -0.23 -0.48 -7.95
CA ALA A 60 -1.68 -0.42 -8.01
C ALA A 60 -2.33 -1.72 -8.53
N MET A 61 -1.73 -2.37 -9.53
CA MET A 61 -2.18 -3.68 -10.01
C MET A 61 -2.03 -4.75 -8.92
N VAL A 62 -0.94 -4.74 -8.15
CA VAL A 62 -0.76 -5.61 -6.99
C VAL A 62 -1.85 -5.35 -5.95
N GLN A 63 -2.16 -4.09 -5.64
CA GLN A 63 -3.20 -3.72 -4.69
C GLN A 63 -4.59 -4.20 -5.11
N LEU A 64 -4.92 -4.08 -6.40
CA LEU A 64 -6.19 -4.55 -6.94
C LEU A 64 -6.28 -6.08 -6.95
N GLY A 65 -5.25 -6.75 -7.46
CA GLY A 65 -5.21 -8.21 -7.53
C GLY A 65 -5.23 -8.85 -6.15
N ALA A 66 -4.31 -8.44 -5.28
CA ALA A 66 -4.21 -8.96 -3.91
C ALA A 66 -5.40 -8.51 -3.04
N GLY A 67 -5.89 -7.27 -3.21
CA GLY A 67 -7.12 -6.82 -2.56
C GLY A 67 -8.32 -7.67 -2.95
N GLY A 68 -8.51 -7.93 -4.25
CA GLY A 68 -9.58 -8.79 -4.76
C GLY A 68 -9.47 -10.22 -4.24
N MET A 69 -8.27 -10.81 -4.27
CA MET A 69 -8.02 -12.14 -3.73
C MET A 69 -8.30 -12.22 -2.23
N LEU A 70 -7.85 -11.23 -1.45
CA LEU A 70 -8.10 -11.16 -0.01
C LEU A 70 -9.61 -11.05 0.27
N ALA A 71 -10.32 -10.16 -0.43
CA ALA A 71 -11.77 -9.98 -0.28
C ALA A 71 -12.56 -11.23 -0.66
N ALA A 72 -12.15 -11.95 -1.72
CA ALA A 72 -12.77 -13.19 -2.16
C ALA A 72 -12.35 -14.41 -1.31
N GLY A 73 -11.38 -14.25 -0.40
CA GLY A 73 -10.84 -15.35 0.40
C GLY A 73 -10.00 -16.35 -0.41
N ILE A 74 -9.48 -15.95 -1.56
CA ILE A 74 -8.62 -16.75 -2.44
C ILE A 74 -7.16 -16.53 -2.02
N LEU A 75 -6.46 -17.59 -1.61
CA LEU A 75 -5.06 -17.52 -1.11
C LEU A 75 -4.82 -16.33 -0.15
N PRO A 76 -5.67 -16.15 0.89
CA PRO A 76 -5.74 -14.90 1.65
C PRO A 76 -4.43 -14.54 2.34
N ARG A 77 -3.63 -15.54 2.73
CA ARG A 77 -2.32 -15.33 3.36
C ARG A 77 -1.31 -14.71 2.42
N LEU A 78 -1.23 -15.21 1.19
CA LEU A 78 -0.36 -14.66 0.15
C LEU A 78 -0.84 -13.27 -0.29
N ALA A 79 -2.15 -13.11 -0.43
CA ALA A 79 -2.75 -11.82 -0.73
C ALA A 79 -2.42 -10.77 0.35
N ALA A 80 -2.55 -11.13 1.63
CA ALA A 80 -2.21 -10.25 2.75
C ALA A 80 -0.72 -9.91 2.78
N LEU A 81 0.18 -10.86 2.54
CA LEU A 81 1.63 -10.61 2.44
C LEU A 81 1.99 -9.68 1.28
N ALA A 82 1.35 -9.85 0.11
CA ALA A 82 1.55 -8.98 -1.03
C ALA A 82 1.12 -7.55 -0.72
N LEU A 83 -0.06 -7.38 -0.10
CA LEU A 83 -0.54 -6.06 0.34
C LEU A 83 0.35 -5.45 1.42
N ALA A 84 0.83 -6.24 2.39
CA ALA A 84 1.73 -5.80 3.44
C ALA A 84 3.05 -5.30 2.87
N THR A 85 3.60 -6.01 1.88
CA THR A 85 4.81 -5.58 1.18
C THR A 85 4.56 -4.29 0.40
N SER A 86 3.38 -4.14 -0.23
CA SER A 86 3.03 -2.94 -1.00
C SER A 86 2.85 -1.67 -0.14
N VAL A 87 2.37 -1.82 1.10
CA VAL A 87 2.03 -0.65 1.95
C VAL A 87 3.27 0.03 2.52
N VAL A 88 4.37 -0.72 2.71
CA VAL A 88 5.62 -0.17 3.26
C VAL A 88 6.23 0.93 2.37
N PRO A 89 6.60 0.66 1.10
CA PRO A 89 7.21 1.68 0.25
C PRO A 89 6.24 2.83 -0.09
N THR A 90 4.95 2.56 -0.19
CA THR A 90 3.94 3.60 -0.44
C THR A 90 3.74 4.53 0.76
N THR A 91 3.86 4.01 1.98
CA THR A 91 3.83 4.83 3.21
C THR A 91 5.06 5.70 3.32
N VAL A 92 6.24 5.14 3.05
CA VAL A 92 7.50 5.90 3.03
C VAL A 92 7.48 6.96 1.92
N ALA A 93 6.87 6.71 0.76
CA ALA A 93 6.73 7.72 -0.28
C ALA A 93 5.74 8.84 0.09
N GLY A 94 4.58 8.48 0.65
CA GLY A 94 3.45 9.40 0.81
C GLY A 94 3.43 10.18 2.13
N HIS A 95 4.03 9.65 3.20
CA HIS A 95 3.77 10.11 4.57
C HIS A 95 5.06 10.31 5.40
N ARG A 96 6.06 10.97 4.81
CA ARG A 96 7.34 11.35 5.44
C ARG A 96 7.16 12.52 6.41
N PHE A 97 6.37 12.34 7.46
CA PHE A 97 6.02 13.41 8.38
C PHE A 97 7.25 14.05 9.06
N TRP A 98 8.34 13.31 9.19
CA TRP A 98 9.62 13.76 9.75
C TRP A 98 10.32 14.83 8.90
N GLU A 99 9.94 15.01 7.64
CA GLU A 99 10.49 16.05 6.75
C GLU A 99 9.62 17.32 6.67
N ILE A 100 8.48 17.35 7.37
CA ILE A 100 7.53 18.47 7.29
C ILE A 100 7.78 19.44 8.43
N GLU A 101 8.04 20.71 8.14
CA GLU A 101 8.30 21.75 9.14
C GLU A 101 7.01 22.26 9.80
N ASP A 102 5.96 22.49 9.00
CA ASP A 102 4.68 22.99 9.51
C ASP A 102 4.05 21.99 10.51
N PRO A 103 3.78 22.40 11.76
CA PRO A 103 3.34 21.49 12.82
C PRO A 103 1.96 20.88 12.55
N VAL A 104 1.06 21.62 11.88
CA VAL A 104 -0.29 21.14 11.58
C VAL A 104 -0.24 20.07 10.48
N GLN A 105 0.52 20.32 9.41
CA GLN A 105 0.72 19.36 8.33
C GLN A 105 1.49 18.12 8.80
N ARG A 106 2.52 18.29 9.63
CA ARG A 106 3.27 17.19 10.26
C ARG A 106 2.32 16.28 11.05
N ALA A 107 1.45 16.84 11.88
CA ALA A 107 0.48 16.07 12.65
C ALA A 107 -0.50 15.28 11.75
N ARG A 108 -1.00 15.90 10.67
CA ARG A 108 -1.86 15.23 9.69
C ARG A 108 -1.17 14.05 9.00
N GLN A 109 0.08 14.24 8.58
CA GLN A 109 0.84 13.19 7.89
C GLN A 109 1.26 12.07 8.84
N ARG A 110 1.57 12.39 10.10
CA ARG A 110 1.78 11.39 11.15
C ARG A 110 0.54 10.51 11.35
N THR A 111 -0.66 11.08 11.33
CA THR A 111 -1.91 10.30 11.42
C THR A 111 -2.06 9.34 10.23
N GLN A 112 -1.73 9.76 9.01
CA GLN A 112 -1.79 8.87 7.84
C GLN A 112 -0.75 7.76 7.91
N PHE A 113 0.47 8.08 8.34
CA PHE A 113 1.50 7.08 8.64
C PHE A 113 0.97 6.03 9.63
N LEU A 114 0.40 6.46 10.75
CA LEU A 114 -0.14 5.56 11.78
C LEU A 114 -1.31 4.70 11.27
N LYS A 115 -2.17 5.25 10.40
CA LYS A 115 -3.23 4.47 9.74
C LYS A 115 -2.64 3.34 8.90
N ASN A 116 -1.63 3.64 8.09
CA ASN A 116 -0.98 2.61 7.28
C ASN A 116 -0.24 1.58 8.14
N THR A 117 0.36 1.99 9.27
CA THR A 117 0.95 1.05 10.24
C THR A 117 -0.10 0.14 10.87
N ALA A 118 -1.28 0.66 11.21
CA ALA A 118 -2.39 -0.15 11.72
C ALA A 118 -2.90 -1.14 10.66
N ILE A 119 -3.03 -0.69 9.40
CA ILE A 119 -3.40 -1.55 8.26
C ILE A 119 -2.35 -2.65 8.05
N LEU A 120 -1.06 -2.32 8.11
CA LEU A 120 0.03 -3.30 8.04
C LEU A 120 -0.09 -4.34 9.15
N GLY A 121 -0.36 -3.92 10.39
CA GLY A 121 -0.61 -4.84 11.51
C GLY A 121 -1.76 -5.80 11.22
N GLY A 122 -2.89 -5.29 10.70
CA GLY A 122 -4.03 -6.11 10.29
C GLY A 122 -3.71 -7.10 9.17
N LEU A 123 -2.90 -6.69 8.19
CA LEU A 123 -2.45 -7.57 7.11
C LEU A 123 -1.50 -8.65 7.60
N LEU A 124 -0.58 -8.34 8.51
CA LEU A 124 0.33 -9.33 9.09
C LEU A 124 -0.44 -10.38 9.90
N LEU A 125 -1.46 -9.97 10.67
CA LEU A 125 -2.35 -10.92 11.33
C LEU A 125 -3.09 -11.80 10.31
N ALA A 126 -3.65 -11.21 9.25
CA ALA A 126 -4.33 -11.94 8.18
C ALA A 126 -3.40 -12.85 7.35
N ALA A 127 -2.09 -12.59 7.34
CA ALA A 127 -1.09 -13.44 6.71
C ALA A 127 -0.76 -14.69 7.56
N LEU A 128 -0.92 -14.59 8.88
CA LEU A 128 -0.59 -15.64 9.83
C LEU A 128 -1.78 -16.56 10.18
N ASP A 129 -3.01 -16.08 9.99
CA ASP A 129 -4.27 -16.84 10.08
C ASP A 129 -4.45 -17.81 8.88
#